data_AF-A0A5C7VDY1-F1
#
_entry.id   AF-A0A5C7VDY1-F1
#
_cell.length_a   1.000
_cell.length_b   1.000
_cell.length_c   1.000
_cell.angle_alpha   90.00
_cell.angle_beta   90.00
_cell.angle_gamma   90.00
#
_symmetry.space_group_name_H-M   'P 1'
#
loop_
_entity.id
_entity.type
_entity.pdbx_description
1 polymer ?
#
loop_
_entity_poly.entity_id
_entity_poly.type
_entity_poly.pdbx_seq_one_letter_code
_entity_poly.pdbx_strand_id
1 'polypeptide(L)'
;MPAITPELLTKFDVAGPRYTSYPTADRFVEAFGEPDYLQALDQRRTGPAAMALPLSLYVHIPFCESLCYYCACNKIITKHHERSAPYLRYLSKEVDLHVQHIGAGQSVSQLHLGGGTPTFFSDDELSELMAMLRRNFNLVPGGEYSIEVDPRTVTAERLAHLARLGFNRLSFGVQDFDPIVQKAVHRVQPAEQVFALVEAARGIGFESINVDLIYGLPKQTPESFDRTLAQVAELRPDRIALYAYAHLPERFKPQRRIIAIDLPGAPNKVAMLARSLAAFEQAGYVYVGMDHFALPNDALAVAKRQGRLHRNFQGYSTQPDCDLIALGVSAIGKVGASYSQNAKTLE
;
A
#
# COMPACT_ATOMS: atom_id res chain seq x y z
N MET A 1 -18.98 4.01 -24.63
CA MET A 1 -17.67 3.61 -25.19
C MET A 1 -16.66 3.71 -24.07
N PRO A 2 -15.80 2.72 -23.86
CA PRO A 2 -14.75 2.82 -22.84
C PRO A 2 -13.88 4.04 -23.16
N ALA A 3 -13.59 4.87 -22.15
CA ALA A 3 -12.81 6.09 -22.34
C ALA A 3 -11.33 5.81 -22.73
N ILE A 4 -10.88 4.56 -22.55
CA ILE A 4 -9.51 4.10 -22.82
C ILE A 4 -9.59 2.90 -23.77
N THR A 5 -9.05 3.03 -24.98
CA THR A 5 -9.02 1.96 -25.99
C THR A 5 -7.62 1.33 -26.11
N PRO A 6 -7.49 0.09 -26.64
CA PRO A 6 -6.19 -0.51 -26.92
C PRO A 6 -5.28 0.37 -27.78
N GLU A 7 -5.84 1.04 -28.80
CA GLU A 7 -5.07 1.91 -29.70
C GLU A 7 -4.50 3.12 -28.95
N LEU A 8 -5.26 3.69 -28.01
CA LEU A 8 -4.80 4.78 -27.16
C LEU A 8 -3.67 4.32 -26.24
N LEU A 9 -3.82 3.14 -25.62
CA LEU A 9 -2.79 2.55 -24.76
C LEU A 9 -1.51 2.27 -25.55
N THR A 10 -1.60 1.67 -26.74
CA THR A 10 -0.43 1.43 -27.61
C THR A 10 0.24 2.74 -28.01
N LYS A 11 -0.54 3.77 -28.36
CA LYS A 11 0.01 5.08 -28.76
C LYS A 11 0.82 5.75 -27.65
N PHE A 12 0.44 5.55 -26.38
CA PHE A 12 1.06 6.18 -25.22
C PHE A 12 1.87 5.21 -24.34
N ASP A 13 2.24 4.02 -24.85
CA ASP A 13 3.16 3.09 -24.20
C ASP A 13 4.61 3.59 -24.30
N VAL A 14 4.88 4.69 -23.61
CA VAL A 14 6.20 5.35 -23.55
C VAL A 14 6.64 5.50 -22.10
N ALA A 15 7.95 5.50 -21.87
CA ALA A 15 8.50 5.71 -20.54
C ALA A 15 8.15 7.11 -20.02
N GLY A 16 7.59 7.19 -18.81
CA GLY A 16 7.26 8.44 -18.13
C GLY A 16 7.55 8.34 -16.63
N PRO A 17 7.70 9.49 -15.94
CA PRO A 17 7.87 9.51 -14.50
C PRO A 17 6.62 8.98 -13.79
N ARG A 18 6.82 8.15 -12.76
CA ARG A 18 5.73 7.74 -11.87
C ARG A 18 5.45 8.87 -10.87
N TYR A 19 4.38 9.62 -11.09
CA TYR A 19 3.96 10.72 -10.21
C TYR A 19 3.30 10.20 -8.94
N THR A 20 4.11 9.65 -8.02
CA THR A 20 3.66 9.33 -6.67
C THR A 20 3.43 10.61 -5.84
N SER A 21 4.22 11.65 -6.12
CA SER A 21 4.14 13.00 -5.57
C SER A 21 4.63 14.01 -6.61
N TYR A 22 4.35 15.29 -6.37
CA TYR A 22 5.03 16.39 -7.04
C TYR A 22 5.55 17.40 -6.00
N PRO A 23 6.85 17.73 -6.00
CA PRO A 23 7.92 17.12 -6.80
C PRO A 23 8.09 15.61 -6.53
N THR A 24 8.71 14.89 -7.46
CA THR A 24 8.98 13.45 -7.33
C THR A 24 10.15 13.18 -6.38
N ALA A 25 10.24 11.97 -5.81
CA ALA A 25 11.23 11.62 -4.79
C ALA A 25 12.70 11.69 -5.27
N ASP A 26 12.97 11.66 -6.58
CA ASP A 26 14.31 11.93 -7.15
C ASP A 26 14.72 13.40 -7.03
N ARG A 27 13.82 14.28 -6.57
CA ARG A 27 14.07 15.70 -6.29
C ARG A 27 14.28 15.99 -4.81
N PHE A 28 14.23 14.98 -3.93
CA PHE A 28 14.55 15.18 -2.53
C PHE A 28 16.05 15.40 -2.38
N VAL A 29 16.43 16.41 -1.59
CA VAL A 29 17.82 16.81 -1.40
C VAL A 29 18.18 16.78 0.08
N GLU A 30 19.44 16.48 0.38
CA GLU A 30 19.97 16.43 1.75
C GLU A 30 20.08 17.81 2.40
N ALA A 31 19.90 18.89 1.63
CA ALA A 31 19.85 20.25 2.16
C ALA A 31 18.62 20.51 3.05
N PHE A 32 17.54 19.72 2.90
CA PHE A 32 16.42 19.74 3.85
C PHE A 32 16.80 18.87 5.05
N GLY A 33 17.12 19.52 6.17
CA GLY A 33 17.66 18.89 7.37
C GLY A 33 16.67 18.86 8.54
N GLU A 34 17.20 18.49 9.71
CA GLU A 34 16.46 18.51 10.97
C GLU A 34 15.81 19.87 11.25
N PRO A 35 16.50 21.04 11.17
CA PRO A 35 15.89 22.32 11.50
C PRO A 35 14.67 22.66 10.62
N ASP A 36 14.72 22.33 9.34
CA ASP A 36 13.63 22.57 8.39
C ASP A 36 12.42 21.69 8.73
N TYR A 37 12.66 20.43 9.11
CA TYR A 37 11.60 19.52 9.51
C TYR A 37 10.94 19.93 10.83
N LEU A 38 11.74 20.31 11.84
CA LEU A 38 11.22 20.82 13.10
C LEU A 38 10.39 22.09 12.89
N GLN A 39 10.84 23.00 12.00
CA GLN A 39 10.04 24.17 11.62
C GLN A 39 8.69 23.78 11.02
N ALA A 40 8.63 22.76 10.15
CA ALA A 40 7.37 22.29 9.60
C ALA A 40 6.43 21.70 10.67
N LEU A 41 6.97 20.96 11.64
CA LEU A 41 6.20 20.44 12.79
C LEU A 41 5.68 21.56 13.70
N ASP A 42 6.50 22.57 13.97
CA ASP A 42 6.11 23.72 14.78
C ASP A 42 5.03 24.56 14.10
N GLN A 43 5.16 24.77 12.78
CA GLN A 43 4.13 25.42 11.97
C GLN A 43 2.82 24.63 11.98
N ARG A 44 2.89 23.30 11.88
CA ARG A 44 1.71 22.45 12.04
C ARG A 44 1.08 22.67 13.41
N ARG A 45 1.87 22.72 14.49
CA ARG A 45 1.35 22.86 15.86
C ARG A 45 0.78 24.25 16.19
N THR A 46 1.35 25.31 15.63
CA THR A 46 1.04 26.70 16.04
C THR A 46 0.25 27.47 14.99
N GLY A 47 0.27 27.01 13.74
CA GLY A 47 -0.38 27.68 12.62
C GLY A 47 -1.89 27.40 12.53
N PRO A 48 -2.58 28.01 11.55
CA PRO A 48 -4.02 27.78 11.31
C PRO A 48 -4.38 26.30 11.08
N ALA A 49 -3.39 25.50 10.65
CA ALA A 49 -3.49 24.06 10.44
C ALA A 49 -3.62 23.23 11.73
N ALA A 50 -3.14 23.76 12.87
CA ALA A 50 -2.99 23.03 14.13
C ALA A 50 -4.27 22.40 14.68
N MET A 51 -5.42 22.97 14.36
CA MET A 51 -6.73 22.49 14.80
C MET A 51 -7.68 22.15 13.64
N ALA A 52 -7.23 22.34 12.39
CA ALA A 52 -8.11 22.24 11.22
C ALA A 52 -7.75 21.11 10.27
N LEU A 53 -6.46 20.71 10.18
CA LEU A 53 -6.05 19.68 9.23
C LEU A 53 -6.05 18.28 9.85
N PRO A 54 -6.66 17.29 9.19
CA PRO A 54 -6.58 15.90 9.62
C PRO A 54 -5.12 15.42 9.62
N LEU A 55 -4.78 14.51 10.56
CA LEU A 55 -3.47 13.85 10.60
C LEU A 55 -3.60 12.39 10.14
N SER A 56 -2.70 12.01 9.24
CA SER A 56 -2.48 10.63 8.84
C SER A 56 -1.15 10.14 9.41
N LEU A 57 -1.11 8.88 9.78
CA LEU A 57 0.10 8.17 10.15
C LEU A 57 0.40 7.08 9.11
N TYR A 58 1.64 7.01 8.66
CA TYR A 58 2.17 5.85 7.95
C TYR A 58 3.28 5.23 8.77
N VAL A 59 3.24 3.91 8.96
CA VAL A 59 4.33 3.18 9.60
C VAL A 59 4.86 2.16 8.60
N HIS A 60 6.14 2.27 8.28
CA HIS A 60 6.82 1.31 7.44
C HIS A 60 7.33 0.15 8.30
N ILE A 61 6.93 -1.08 7.99
CA ILE A 61 7.46 -2.30 8.60
C ILE A 61 8.20 -3.09 7.52
N PRO A 62 9.55 -3.09 7.52
CA PRO A 62 10.32 -3.50 6.35
C PRO A 62 10.45 -5.02 6.21
N PHE A 63 10.07 -5.81 7.22
CA PHE A 63 10.41 -7.23 7.24
C PHE A 63 9.47 -8.07 6.35
N CYS A 64 10.03 -9.04 5.64
CA CYS A 64 9.28 -10.09 4.95
C CYS A 64 9.90 -11.47 5.22
N GLU A 65 9.05 -12.48 5.43
CA GLU A 65 9.47 -13.87 5.64
C GLU A 65 10.09 -14.50 4.37
N SER A 66 9.55 -14.13 3.20
CA SER A 66 9.94 -14.72 1.92
C SER A 66 10.20 -13.67 0.84
N LEU A 67 11.22 -13.93 0.04
CA LEU A 67 11.62 -13.05 -1.06
C LEU A 67 10.75 -13.29 -2.29
N CYS A 68 9.86 -12.33 -2.60
CA CYS A 68 9.14 -12.31 -3.87
C CYS A 68 10.02 -11.69 -4.96
N TYR A 69 10.23 -12.38 -6.08
CA TYR A 69 11.22 -11.97 -7.07
C TYR A 69 10.85 -10.68 -7.80
N TYR A 70 9.56 -10.36 -7.92
CA TYR A 70 9.10 -9.12 -8.54
C TYR A 70 9.31 -7.87 -7.66
N CYS A 71 9.48 -8.03 -6.34
CA CYS A 71 9.24 -6.98 -5.37
C CYS A 71 10.27 -5.82 -5.42
N ALA A 72 9.75 -4.61 -5.63
CA ALA A 72 10.50 -3.36 -5.68
C ALA A 72 10.37 -2.49 -4.41
N CYS A 73 9.63 -2.94 -3.39
CA CYS A 73 9.45 -2.20 -2.13
C CYS A 73 10.78 -1.98 -1.39
N ASN A 74 10.81 -1.09 -0.41
CA ASN A 74 11.84 -1.15 0.64
C ASN A 74 11.45 -2.28 1.59
N LYS A 75 12.34 -3.25 1.77
CA LYS A 75 12.10 -4.46 2.55
C LYS A 75 13.39 -5.16 2.92
N ILE A 76 13.33 -5.94 3.99
CA ILE A 76 14.40 -6.74 4.56
C ILE A 76 13.88 -8.16 4.67
N ILE A 77 14.47 -9.07 3.90
CA ILE A 77 14.09 -10.49 3.96
C ILE A 77 14.82 -11.13 5.13
N THR A 78 14.07 -11.70 6.05
CA THR A 78 14.64 -12.37 7.22
C THR A 78 13.65 -13.36 7.81
N LYS A 79 14.17 -14.45 8.40
CA LYS A 79 13.41 -15.39 9.23
C LYS A 79 13.63 -15.16 10.73
N HIS A 80 14.48 -14.18 11.04
CA HIS A 80 14.89 -13.82 12.39
C HIS A 80 13.87 -12.84 12.97
N HIS A 81 12.77 -13.37 13.50
CA HIS A 81 11.72 -12.55 14.12
C HIS A 81 12.23 -11.74 15.32
N GLU A 82 13.33 -12.14 15.97
CA GLU A 82 13.95 -11.34 17.02
C GLU A 82 14.42 -9.95 16.56
N ARG A 83 14.49 -9.69 15.23
CA ARG A 83 14.85 -8.39 14.66
C ARG A 83 13.71 -7.37 14.69
N SER A 84 12.43 -7.79 14.83
CA SER A 84 11.31 -6.86 14.91
C SER A 84 11.24 -6.12 16.25
N ALA A 85 11.57 -6.77 17.37
CA ALA A 85 11.52 -6.15 18.68
C ALA A 85 12.47 -4.92 18.82
N PRO A 86 13.75 -4.97 18.41
CA PRO A 86 14.60 -3.77 18.34
C PRO A 86 14.01 -2.68 17.46
N TYR A 87 13.46 -3.05 16.31
CA TYR A 87 12.85 -2.09 15.38
C TYR A 87 11.65 -1.37 15.99
N LEU A 88 10.76 -2.10 16.68
CA LEU A 88 9.62 -1.53 17.40
C LEU A 88 10.07 -0.57 18.52
N ARG A 89 11.16 -0.87 19.24
CA ARG A 89 11.73 0.07 20.22
C ARG A 89 12.23 1.37 19.58
N TYR A 90 12.83 1.30 18.39
CA TYR A 90 13.24 2.51 17.65
C TYR A 90 12.05 3.29 17.10
N LEU A 91 10.99 2.62 16.64
CA LEU A 91 9.73 3.27 16.29
C LEU A 91 9.15 4.03 17.49
N SER A 92 9.22 3.49 18.70
CA SER A 92 8.79 4.22 19.91
C SER A 92 9.59 5.48 20.15
N LYS A 93 10.93 5.43 20.02
CA LYS A 93 11.77 6.62 20.15
C LYS A 93 11.45 7.66 19.08
N GLU A 94 11.21 7.22 17.85
CA GLU A 94 10.82 8.09 16.75
C GLU A 94 9.48 8.78 17.02
N VAL A 95 8.48 8.05 17.51
CA VAL A 95 7.20 8.63 17.94
C VAL A 95 7.41 9.68 19.04
N ASP A 96 8.25 9.40 20.04
CA ASP A 96 8.54 10.35 21.11
C ASP A 96 9.13 11.66 20.57
N LEU A 97 10.02 11.59 19.56
CA LEU A 97 10.60 12.77 18.91
C LEU A 97 9.54 13.64 18.20
N HIS A 98 8.59 13.03 17.50
CA HIS A 98 7.49 13.78 16.88
C HIS A 98 6.59 14.41 17.94
N VAL A 99 6.21 13.65 18.96
CA VAL A 99 5.29 14.08 20.03
C VAL A 99 5.89 15.23 20.85
N GLN A 100 7.20 15.25 21.06
CA GLN A 100 7.89 16.38 21.71
C GLN A 100 7.66 17.71 20.98
N HIS A 101 7.55 17.69 19.66
CA HIS A 101 7.38 18.90 18.84
C HIS A 101 5.90 19.24 18.62
N ILE A 102 5.09 18.28 18.16
CA ILE A 102 3.67 18.55 17.82
C ILE A 102 2.72 18.46 19.02
N GLY A 103 3.18 17.93 20.15
CA GLY A 103 2.37 17.63 21.33
C GLY A 103 1.64 16.28 21.23
N ALA A 104 1.31 15.69 22.38
CA ALA A 104 0.54 14.45 22.45
C ALA A 104 -0.96 14.69 22.16
N GLY A 105 -1.67 13.63 21.78
CA GLY A 105 -3.13 13.65 21.63
C GLY A 105 -3.63 14.27 20.33
N GLN A 106 -2.75 14.45 19.34
CA GLN A 106 -3.16 14.90 18.00
C GLN A 106 -4.19 13.93 17.41
N SER A 107 -5.25 14.48 16.81
CA SER A 107 -6.34 13.68 16.23
C SER A 107 -5.91 13.06 14.91
N VAL A 108 -5.92 11.72 14.86
CA VAL A 108 -5.51 10.91 13.71
C VAL A 108 -6.72 10.26 13.07
N SER A 109 -6.98 10.65 11.82
CA SER A 109 -8.10 10.19 10.99
C SER A 109 -7.70 9.12 9.99
N GLN A 110 -6.41 8.89 9.76
CA GLN A 110 -5.90 7.79 8.94
C GLN A 110 -4.67 7.15 9.57
N LEU A 111 -4.59 5.82 9.52
CA LEU A 111 -3.40 5.03 9.84
C LEU A 111 -3.20 4.01 8.73
N HIS A 112 -1.97 3.88 8.25
CA HIS A 112 -1.59 2.83 7.33
C HIS A 112 -0.31 2.15 7.79
N LEU A 113 -0.40 0.85 8.08
CA LEU A 113 0.78 0.00 8.23
C LEU A 113 1.07 -0.66 6.88
N GLY A 114 2.26 -0.40 6.33
CA GLY A 114 2.69 -0.99 5.06
C GLY A 114 4.18 -1.29 5.03
N GLY A 115 4.72 -1.60 3.84
CA GLY A 115 6.16 -1.65 3.61
C GLY A 115 6.65 -2.97 3.03
N GLY A 116 7.29 -3.79 3.86
CA GLY A 116 7.56 -5.19 3.55
C GLY A 116 6.30 -6.01 3.80
N THR A 117 6.12 -6.45 5.04
CA THR A 117 4.92 -7.17 5.47
C THR A 117 4.63 -6.80 6.92
N PRO A 118 3.66 -5.89 7.18
CA PRO A 118 3.27 -5.53 8.54
C PRO A 118 2.94 -6.73 9.43
N THR A 119 2.34 -7.76 8.85
CA THR A 119 2.00 -9.02 9.53
C THR A 119 3.21 -9.94 9.78
N PHE A 120 4.44 -9.46 9.56
CA PHE A 120 5.66 -10.10 10.08
C PHE A 120 5.78 -9.94 11.59
N PHE A 121 5.31 -8.82 12.14
CA PHE A 121 5.21 -8.65 13.59
C PHE A 121 4.28 -9.71 14.19
N SER A 122 4.60 -10.18 15.38
CA SER A 122 3.71 -11.04 16.17
C SER A 122 2.43 -10.29 16.61
N ASP A 123 1.45 -11.02 17.15
CA ASP A 123 0.21 -10.41 17.67
C ASP A 123 0.52 -9.44 18.82
N ASP A 124 1.49 -9.80 19.65
CA ASP A 124 1.93 -8.98 20.77
C ASP A 124 2.65 -7.71 20.30
N GLU A 125 3.54 -7.81 19.30
CA GLU A 125 4.24 -6.65 18.74
C GLU A 125 3.28 -5.69 18.01
N LEU A 126 2.26 -6.20 17.30
CA LEU A 126 1.21 -5.35 16.74
C LEU A 126 0.37 -4.69 17.84
N SER A 127 0.06 -5.41 18.92
CA SER A 127 -0.65 -4.85 20.06
C SER A 127 0.16 -3.75 20.74
N GLU A 128 1.46 -3.96 20.90
CA GLU A 128 2.39 -2.99 21.47
C GLU A 128 2.52 -1.74 20.58
N LEU A 129 2.69 -1.92 19.26
CA LEU A 129 2.70 -0.83 18.28
C LEU A 129 1.41 -0.01 18.35
N MET A 130 0.25 -0.66 18.32
CA MET A 130 -1.03 0.03 18.36
C MET A 130 -1.31 0.69 19.71
N ALA A 131 -0.89 0.08 20.82
CA ALA A 131 -0.97 0.69 22.14
C ALA A 131 -0.08 1.93 22.24
N MET A 132 1.16 1.86 21.71
CA MET A 132 2.07 2.99 21.65
C MET A 132 1.51 4.14 20.82
N LEU A 133 0.92 3.87 19.65
CA LEU A 133 0.28 4.90 18.83
C LEU A 133 -0.91 5.52 19.59
N ARG A 134 -1.77 4.73 20.23
CA ARG A 134 -2.92 5.24 21.03
C ARG A 134 -2.52 6.04 22.26
N ARG A 135 -1.38 5.74 22.88
CA ARG A 135 -0.87 6.54 24.01
C ARG A 135 -0.43 7.94 23.57
N ASN A 136 0.05 8.07 22.34
CA ASN A 136 0.65 9.30 21.82
C ASN A 136 -0.30 10.12 20.94
N PHE A 137 -1.26 9.47 20.28
CA PHE A 137 -2.20 10.05 19.33
C PHE A 137 -3.64 9.69 19.67
N ASN A 138 -4.58 10.57 19.34
CA ASN A 138 -6.01 10.30 19.46
C ASN A 138 -6.55 9.74 18.14
N LEU A 139 -6.67 8.41 18.04
CA LEU A 139 -7.32 7.76 16.89
C LEU A 139 -8.84 8.01 16.95
N VAL A 140 -9.34 8.89 16.07
CA VAL A 140 -10.73 9.32 16.10
C VAL A 140 -11.72 8.21 15.70
N PRO A 141 -12.92 8.16 16.29
CA PRO A 141 -13.97 7.25 15.83
C PRO A 141 -14.27 7.44 14.34
N GLY A 142 -14.41 6.34 13.61
CA GLY A 142 -14.66 6.36 12.15
C GLY A 142 -13.44 6.73 11.30
N GLY A 143 -12.23 6.77 11.88
CA GLY A 143 -10.99 6.91 11.12
C GLY A 143 -10.71 5.72 10.19
N GLU A 144 -9.88 5.93 9.17
CA GLU A 144 -9.51 4.90 8.21
C GLU A 144 -8.21 4.22 8.66
N TYR A 145 -8.31 3.00 9.20
CA TYR A 145 -7.19 2.28 9.78
C TYR A 145 -6.90 1.02 8.99
N SER A 146 -5.81 1.07 8.22
CA SER A 146 -5.45 0.10 7.20
C SER A 146 -4.14 -0.61 7.49
N ILE A 147 -4.06 -1.87 7.07
CA ILE A 147 -2.87 -2.70 7.17
C ILE A 147 -2.72 -3.57 5.90
N GLU A 148 -1.51 -3.61 5.36
CA GLU A 148 -1.13 -4.55 4.30
C GLU A 148 -0.89 -5.96 4.87
N VAL A 149 -1.41 -6.96 4.18
CA VAL A 149 -1.42 -8.36 4.61
C VAL A 149 -0.87 -9.26 3.51
N ASP A 150 0.12 -10.08 3.86
CA ASP A 150 0.48 -11.25 3.07
C ASP A 150 -0.46 -12.42 3.44
N PRO A 151 -1.30 -12.92 2.50
CA PRO A 151 -2.25 -13.98 2.81
C PRO A 151 -1.59 -15.29 3.24
N ARG A 152 -0.29 -15.47 2.95
CA ARG A 152 0.47 -16.68 3.32
C ARG A 152 0.82 -16.76 4.81
N THR A 153 0.78 -15.64 5.52
CA THR A 153 1.24 -15.53 6.91
C THR A 153 0.13 -15.19 7.90
N VAL A 154 -1.13 -15.20 7.46
CA VAL A 154 -2.27 -14.77 8.26
C VAL A 154 -3.36 -15.84 8.30
N THR A 155 -4.03 -15.94 9.45
CA THR A 155 -5.18 -16.80 9.70
C THR A 155 -6.43 -15.98 10.04
N ALA A 156 -7.60 -16.63 10.13
CA ALA A 156 -8.83 -15.96 10.55
C ALA A 156 -8.73 -15.39 11.98
N GLU A 157 -8.05 -16.09 12.90
CA GLU A 157 -7.81 -15.64 14.27
C GLU A 157 -6.97 -14.36 14.30
N ARG A 158 -5.95 -14.30 13.43
CA ARG A 158 -5.11 -13.12 13.25
C ARG A 158 -5.91 -11.95 12.67
N LEU A 159 -6.80 -12.18 11.71
CA LEU A 159 -7.71 -11.13 11.21
C LEU A 159 -8.62 -10.59 12.33
N ALA A 160 -9.15 -11.47 13.18
CA ALA A 160 -9.95 -11.06 14.33
C ALA A 160 -9.13 -10.24 15.34
N HIS A 161 -7.84 -10.57 15.51
CA HIS A 161 -6.92 -9.77 16.31
C HIS A 161 -6.71 -8.37 15.73
N LEU A 162 -6.44 -8.25 14.43
CA LEU A 162 -6.31 -6.97 13.74
C LEU A 162 -7.57 -6.10 13.91
N ALA A 163 -8.76 -6.69 13.79
CA ALA A 163 -10.01 -5.99 14.02
C ALA A 163 -10.14 -5.49 15.48
N ARG A 164 -9.78 -6.30 16.48
CA ARG A 164 -9.74 -5.86 17.90
C ARG A 164 -8.74 -4.73 18.14
N LEU A 165 -7.64 -4.71 17.40
CA LEU A 165 -6.69 -3.60 17.40
C LEU A 165 -7.23 -2.34 16.71
N GLY A 166 -8.42 -2.39 16.11
CA GLY A 166 -9.12 -1.26 15.51
C GLY A 166 -8.84 -1.07 14.01
N PHE A 167 -8.16 -2.00 13.34
CA PHE A 167 -8.07 -1.96 11.89
C PHE A 167 -9.45 -2.26 11.29
N ASN A 168 -9.89 -1.42 10.37
CA ASN A 168 -11.16 -1.58 9.64
C ASN A 168 -10.96 -1.71 8.13
N ARG A 169 -9.72 -1.65 7.64
CA ARG A 169 -9.38 -1.86 6.23
C ARG A 169 -8.18 -2.79 6.06
N LEU A 170 -8.23 -3.62 5.02
CA LEU A 170 -7.17 -4.58 4.69
C LEU A 170 -6.72 -4.40 3.25
N SER A 171 -5.44 -4.63 2.98
CA SER A 171 -4.93 -4.81 1.62
C SER A 171 -4.23 -6.17 1.50
N PHE A 172 -4.76 -7.08 0.68
CA PHE A 172 -4.16 -8.38 0.45
C PHE A 172 -3.25 -8.37 -0.78
N GLY A 173 -1.99 -8.76 -0.60
CA GLY A 173 -1.05 -8.97 -1.70
C GLY A 173 -1.35 -10.24 -2.49
N VAL A 174 -2.24 -10.19 -3.49
CA VAL A 174 -2.63 -11.35 -4.31
C VAL A 174 -1.67 -11.57 -5.47
N GLN A 175 -1.40 -10.52 -6.22
CA GLN A 175 -0.54 -10.43 -7.40
C GLN A 175 -1.05 -11.22 -8.61
N ASP A 176 -1.21 -12.54 -8.47
CA ASP A 176 -1.76 -13.45 -9.46
C ASP A 176 -2.26 -14.75 -8.79
N PHE A 177 -3.32 -15.35 -9.33
CA PHE A 177 -3.81 -16.67 -8.90
C PHE A 177 -3.23 -17.83 -9.73
N ASP A 178 -2.59 -17.57 -10.87
CA ASP A 178 -2.02 -18.63 -11.71
C ASP A 178 -0.80 -19.28 -11.02
N PRO A 179 -0.84 -20.59 -10.69
CA PRO A 179 0.24 -21.27 -9.98
C PRO A 179 1.59 -21.24 -10.72
N ILE A 180 1.57 -21.16 -12.06
CA ILE A 180 2.78 -21.10 -12.87
C ILE A 180 3.47 -19.74 -12.67
N VAL A 181 2.69 -18.65 -12.68
CA VAL A 181 3.19 -17.30 -12.43
C VAL A 181 3.69 -17.18 -11.00
N GLN A 182 2.91 -17.66 -10.02
CA GLN A 182 3.28 -17.68 -8.61
C GLN A 182 4.62 -18.39 -8.37
N LYS A 183 4.83 -19.56 -8.98
CA LYS A 183 6.10 -20.30 -8.91
C LYS A 183 7.24 -19.50 -9.54
N ALA A 184 7.01 -18.90 -10.70
CA ALA A 184 8.01 -18.10 -11.42
C ALA A 184 8.48 -16.86 -10.64
N VAL A 185 7.65 -16.34 -9.73
CA VAL A 185 7.99 -15.18 -8.88
C VAL A 185 8.24 -15.52 -7.41
N HIS A 186 8.27 -16.81 -7.06
CA HIS A 186 8.50 -17.31 -5.70
C HIS A 186 7.47 -16.79 -4.67
N ARG A 187 6.19 -16.85 -5.06
CA ARG A 187 5.06 -16.43 -4.24
C ARG A 187 3.87 -17.39 -4.38
N VAL A 188 4.06 -18.65 -3.97
CA VAL A 188 2.98 -19.66 -3.99
C VAL A 188 1.96 -19.33 -2.90
N GLN A 189 0.70 -19.18 -3.32
CA GLN A 189 -0.47 -18.89 -2.48
C GLN A 189 -1.75 -19.40 -3.17
N PRO A 190 -2.35 -20.50 -2.70
CA PRO A 190 -3.58 -21.02 -3.32
C PRO A 190 -4.73 -20.00 -3.29
N ALA A 191 -5.56 -20.02 -4.34
CA ALA A 191 -6.70 -19.10 -4.42
C ALA A 191 -7.71 -19.35 -3.30
N GLU A 192 -7.98 -20.62 -2.96
CA GLU A 192 -8.93 -20.98 -1.89
C GLU A 192 -8.55 -20.36 -0.54
N GLN A 193 -7.26 -20.23 -0.26
CA GLN A 193 -6.76 -19.60 0.97
C GLN A 193 -7.11 -18.11 1.00
N VAL A 194 -6.93 -17.40 -0.12
CA VAL A 194 -7.28 -15.97 -0.21
C VAL A 194 -8.78 -15.78 -0.10
N PHE A 195 -9.58 -16.62 -0.75
CA PHE A 195 -11.04 -16.58 -0.68
C PHE A 195 -11.53 -16.77 0.76
N ALA A 196 -11.02 -17.78 1.47
CA ALA A 196 -11.37 -18.02 2.87
C ALA A 196 -10.98 -16.84 3.79
N LEU A 197 -9.83 -16.21 3.58
CA LEU A 197 -9.41 -15.04 4.36
C LEU A 197 -10.28 -13.81 4.09
N VAL A 198 -10.65 -13.57 2.84
CA VAL A 198 -11.55 -12.46 2.47
C VAL A 198 -12.96 -12.69 3.03
N GLU A 199 -13.47 -13.91 2.96
CA GLU A 199 -14.75 -14.28 3.59
C GLU A 199 -14.70 -14.06 5.11
N ALA A 200 -13.65 -14.53 5.78
CA ALA A 200 -13.45 -14.30 7.21
C ALA A 200 -13.38 -12.80 7.55
N ALA A 201 -12.62 -12.01 6.79
CA ALA A 201 -12.54 -10.56 6.97
C ALA A 201 -13.91 -9.89 6.84
N ARG A 202 -14.73 -10.29 5.87
CA ARG A 202 -16.11 -9.80 5.74
C ARG A 202 -16.98 -10.19 6.91
N GLY A 203 -16.90 -11.45 7.36
CA GLY A 203 -17.64 -11.95 8.52
C GLY A 203 -17.29 -11.23 9.82
N ILE A 204 -16.04 -10.77 9.96
CA ILE A 204 -15.58 -9.95 11.09
C ILE A 204 -16.08 -8.51 11.01
N GLY A 205 -16.38 -8.01 9.81
CA GLY A 205 -16.90 -6.65 9.59
C GLY A 205 -15.85 -5.63 9.16
N PHE A 206 -14.76 -6.04 8.50
CA PHE A 206 -13.86 -5.09 7.83
C PHE A 206 -14.65 -4.30 6.76
N GLU A 207 -14.50 -2.97 6.77
CA GLU A 207 -15.30 -2.05 5.95
C GLU A 207 -14.82 -1.97 4.50
N SER A 208 -13.52 -2.21 4.26
CA SER A 208 -12.94 -2.16 2.92
C SER A 208 -11.77 -3.12 2.78
N ILE A 209 -11.89 -4.03 1.82
CA ILE A 209 -10.89 -5.02 1.46
C ILE A 209 -10.34 -4.67 0.07
N ASN A 210 -9.05 -4.37 0.00
CA ASN A 210 -8.30 -4.21 -1.24
C ASN A 210 -7.57 -5.51 -1.60
N VAL A 211 -7.42 -5.76 -2.90
CA VAL A 211 -6.45 -6.74 -3.42
C VAL A 211 -5.47 -6.07 -4.36
N ASP A 212 -4.19 -6.39 -4.19
CA ASP A 212 -3.14 -5.97 -5.10
C ASP A 212 -2.95 -7.04 -6.18
N LEU A 213 -2.90 -6.62 -7.44
CA LEU A 213 -2.63 -7.46 -8.61
C LEU A 213 -1.46 -6.88 -9.39
N ILE A 214 -0.74 -7.73 -10.10
CA ILE A 214 0.35 -7.30 -10.98
C ILE A 214 0.17 -7.93 -12.35
N TYR A 215 0.06 -7.10 -13.39
CA TYR A 215 0.15 -7.56 -14.77
C TYR A 215 1.56 -7.31 -15.33
N GLY A 216 1.99 -8.16 -16.26
CA GLY A 216 3.33 -8.15 -16.83
C GLY A 216 4.35 -9.03 -16.11
N LEU A 217 3.95 -9.90 -15.19
CA LEU A 217 4.80 -10.90 -14.51
C LEU A 217 5.24 -12.02 -15.47
N PRO A 218 6.34 -12.75 -15.18
CA PRO A 218 6.78 -13.86 -16.01
C PRO A 218 5.71 -14.94 -16.16
N LYS A 219 5.64 -15.55 -17.34
CA LYS A 219 4.68 -16.58 -17.76
C LYS A 219 3.22 -16.11 -17.92
N GLN A 220 2.90 -14.85 -17.64
CA GLN A 220 1.57 -14.33 -17.92
C GLN A 220 1.32 -14.20 -19.44
N THR A 221 0.13 -14.59 -19.87
CA THR A 221 -0.46 -14.23 -21.17
C THR A 221 -1.77 -13.49 -20.94
N PRO A 222 -2.30 -12.74 -21.93
CA PRO A 222 -3.61 -12.11 -21.78
C PRO A 222 -4.70 -13.11 -21.33
N GLU A 223 -4.69 -14.32 -21.89
CA GLU A 223 -5.64 -15.39 -21.56
C GLU A 223 -5.42 -15.98 -20.17
N SER A 224 -4.16 -16.05 -19.69
CA SER A 224 -3.91 -16.48 -18.32
C SER A 224 -4.38 -15.44 -17.31
N PHE A 225 -4.13 -14.17 -17.62
CA PHE A 225 -4.54 -13.07 -16.76
C PHE A 225 -6.07 -12.91 -16.73
N ASP A 226 -6.77 -13.15 -17.84
CA ASP A 226 -8.25 -13.17 -17.87
C ASP A 226 -8.84 -14.17 -16.87
N ARG A 227 -8.21 -15.33 -16.65
CA ARG A 227 -8.63 -16.29 -15.61
C ARG A 227 -8.47 -15.70 -14.21
N THR A 228 -7.33 -15.05 -13.94
CA THR A 228 -7.08 -14.36 -12.68
C THR A 228 -8.09 -13.23 -12.45
N LEU A 229 -8.41 -12.45 -13.49
CA LEU A 229 -9.43 -11.40 -13.43
C LEU A 229 -10.83 -11.97 -13.11
N ALA A 230 -11.20 -13.09 -13.70
CA ALA A 230 -12.46 -13.77 -13.40
C ALA A 230 -12.54 -14.21 -11.92
N GLN A 231 -11.46 -14.78 -11.39
CA GLN A 231 -11.38 -15.14 -9.97
C GLN A 231 -11.45 -13.92 -9.05
N VAL A 232 -10.81 -12.80 -9.42
CA VAL A 232 -10.91 -11.55 -8.64
C VAL A 232 -12.34 -10.98 -8.69
N ALA A 233 -13.01 -11.06 -9.83
CA ALA A 233 -14.41 -10.64 -9.95
C ALA A 233 -15.35 -11.50 -9.10
N GLU A 234 -15.08 -12.81 -8.99
CA GLU A 234 -15.77 -13.74 -8.09
C GLU A 234 -15.49 -13.41 -6.61
N LEU A 235 -14.22 -13.21 -6.26
CA LEU A 235 -13.79 -12.78 -4.92
C LEU A 235 -14.48 -11.48 -4.50
N ARG A 236 -14.70 -10.58 -5.46
CA ARG A 236 -15.42 -9.30 -5.35
C ARG A 236 -14.90 -8.36 -4.24
N PRO A 237 -13.59 -8.09 -4.14
CA PRO A 237 -13.06 -7.15 -3.15
C PRO A 237 -13.63 -5.74 -3.35
N ASP A 238 -13.61 -4.91 -2.32
CA ASP A 238 -14.14 -3.54 -2.41
C ASP A 238 -13.29 -2.65 -3.31
N ARG A 239 -11.98 -2.92 -3.31
CA ARG A 239 -10.96 -2.21 -4.10
C ARG A 239 -9.99 -3.18 -4.76
N ILE A 240 -9.44 -2.75 -5.89
CA ILE A 240 -8.40 -3.45 -6.62
C ILE A 240 -7.32 -2.44 -6.98
N ALA A 241 -6.07 -2.76 -6.65
CA ALA A 241 -4.90 -2.05 -7.14
C ALA A 241 -4.18 -2.94 -8.16
N LEU A 242 -4.26 -2.57 -9.44
CA LEU A 242 -3.67 -3.28 -10.58
C LEU A 242 -2.39 -2.60 -11.04
N TYR A 243 -1.26 -3.10 -10.55
CA TYR A 243 0.05 -2.54 -10.85
C TYR A 243 0.66 -3.12 -12.14
N ALA A 244 1.30 -2.26 -12.92
CA ALA A 244 2.19 -2.70 -14.00
C ALA A 244 3.52 -3.20 -13.42
N TYR A 245 3.98 -4.38 -13.85
CA TYR A 245 5.27 -4.90 -13.42
C TYR A 245 6.43 -4.06 -13.97
N ALA A 246 7.18 -3.42 -13.06
CA ALA A 246 8.41 -2.71 -13.35
C ALA A 246 9.64 -3.62 -13.16
N HIS A 247 10.25 -4.04 -14.28
CA HIS A 247 11.46 -4.88 -14.30
C HIS A 247 12.72 -4.01 -14.39
N LEU A 248 13.39 -3.80 -13.26
CA LEU A 248 14.64 -3.04 -13.11
C LEU A 248 15.66 -3.85 -12.29
N PRO A 249 16.17 -4.97 -12.82
CA PRO A 249 17.02 -5.92 -12.08
C PRO A 249 18.38 -5.36 -11.64
N GLU A 250 18.82 -4.24 -12.24
CA GLU A 250 20.02 -3.54 -11.78
C GLU A 250 19.81 -2.78 -10.47
N ARG A 251 18.58 -2.31 -10.23
CA ARG A 251 18.20 -1.64 -8.99
C ARG A 251 17.65 -2.63 -7.97
N PHE A 252 16.80 -3.55 -8.42
CA PHE A 252 16.12 -4.53 -7.57
C PHE A 252 16.68 -5.93 -7.81
N LYS A 253 17.80 -6.23 -7.14
CA LYS A 253 18.55 -7.49 -7.28
C LYS A 253 17.70 -8.78 -7.26
N PRO A 254 16.62 -8.92 -6.46
CA PRO A 254 15.75 -10.09 -6.51
C PRO A 254 15.15 -10.40 -7.89
N GLN A 255 14.91 -9.37 -8.71
CA GLN A 255 14.33 -9.51 -10.04
C GLN A 255 15.28 -10.23 -11.02
N ARG A 256 16.58 -10.32 -10.71
CA ARG A 256 17.54 -11.14 -11.48
C ARG A 256 17.22 -12.64 -11.46
N ARG A 257 16.37 -13.09 -10.53
CA ARG A 257 15.88 -14.47 -10.47
C ARG A 257 14.70 -14.74 -11.40
N ILE A 258 14.13 -13.70 -12.02
CA ILE A 258 13.09 -13.83 -13.04
C ILE A 258 13.76 -14.11 -14.39
N ILE A 259 13.26 -15.13 -15.08
CA ILE A 259 13.71 -15.48 -16.42
C ILE A 259 13.15 -14.44 -17.40
N ALA A 260 14.01 -13.59 -17.97
CA ALA A 260 13.58 -12.45 -18.78
C ALA A 260 12.79 -12.83 -20.04
N ILE A 261 13.11 -13.96 -20.68
CA ILE A 261 12.36 -14.45 -21.86
C ILE A 261 10.92 -14.85 -21.54
N ASP A 262 10.61 -15.08 -20.27
CA ASP A 262 9.26 -15.41 -19.81
C ASP A 262 8.40 -14.16 -19.58
N LEU A 263 8.98 -12.96 -19.64
CA LEU A 263 8.23 -11.73 -19.48
C LEU A 263 7.35 -11.46 -20.73
N PRO A 264 6.08 -11.09 -20.55
CA PRO A 264 5.23 -10.74 -21.67
C PRO A 264 5.78 -9.48 -22.37
N GLY A 265 5.80 -9.52 -23.71
CA GLY A 265 6.12 -8.36 -24.53
C GLY A 265 5.10 -7.23 -24.38
N ALA A 266 5.45 -6.03 -24.84
CA ALA A 266 4.61 -4.84 -24.73
C ALA A 266 3.17 -5.02 -25.26
N PRO A 267 2.92 -5.64 -26.44
CA PRO A 267 1.56 -5.88 -26.92
C PRO A 267 0.70 -6.70 -25.95
N ASN A 268 1.28 -7.71 -25.29
CA ASN A 268 0.58 -8.52 -24.30
C ASN A 268 0.28 -7.72 -23.04
N LYS A 269 1.19 -6.86 -22.58
CA LYS A 269 0.94 -5.98 -21.42
C LYS A 269 -0.17 -4.97 -21.69
N VAL A 270 -0.18 -4.37 -22.89
CA VAL A 270 -1.27 -3.47 -23.33
C VAL A 270 -2.59 -4.23 -23.38
N ALA A 271 -2.60 -5.44 -23.96
CA ALA A 271 -3.80 -6.26 -24.02
C ALA A 271 -4.31 -6.64 -22.62
N MET A 272 -3.44 -7.05 -21.69
CA MET A 272 -3.79 -7.33 -20.30
C MET A 272 -4.44 -6.12 -19.62
N LEU A 273 -3.86 -4.93 -19.77
CA LEU A 273 -4.43 -3.70 -19.19
C LEU A 273 -5.81 -3.38 -19.78
N ALA A 274 -5.95 -3.44 -21.11
CA ALA A 274 -7.22 -3.19 -21.79
C ALA A 274 -8.31 -4.19 -21.37
N ARG A 275 -7.98 -5.49 -21.32
CA ARG A 275 -8.90 -6.54 -20.86
C ARG A 275 -9.25 -6.38 -19.39
N SER A 276 -8.31 -5.96 -18.54
CA SER A 276 -8.57 -5.69 -17.11
C SER A 276 -9.55 -4.55 -16.90
N LEU A 277 -9.37 -3.43 -17.63
CA LEU A 277 -10.30 -2.29 -17.59
C LEU A 277 -11.72 -2.75 -17.95
N ALA A 278 -11.87 -3.49 -19.05
CA ALA A 278 -13.15 -3.99 -19.51
C ALA A 278 -13.76 -5.01 -18.53
N ALA A 279 -12.97 -5.96 -18.02
CA ALA A 279 -13.44 -7.00 -17.10
C ALA A 279 -13.93 -6.41 -15.78
N PHE A 280 -13.19 -5.46 -15.19
CA PHE A 280 -13.61 -4.84 -13.94
C PHE A 280 -14.80 -3.88 -14.12
N GLU A 281 -14.87 -3.15 -15.24
CA GLU A 281 -16.07 -2.36 -15.56
C GLU A 281 -17.31 -3.26 -15.71
N GLN A 282 -17.19 -4.40 -16.41
CA GLN A 282 -18.26 -5.39 -16.55
C GLN A 282 -18.65 -6.03 -15.20
N ALA A 283 -17.68 -6.23 -14.29
CA ALA A 283 -17.93 -6.72 -12.94
C ALA A 283 -18.55 -5.66 -11.99
N GLY A 284 -18.74 -4.43 -12.48
CA GLY A 284 -19.39 -3.33 -11.78
C GLY A 284 -18.46 -2.41 -11.01
N TYR A 285 -17.14 -2.50 -11.23
CA TYR A 285 -16.19 -1.58 -10.62
C TYR A 285 -16.12 -0.25 -11.36
N VAL A 286 -15.94 0.82 -10.58
CA VAL A 286 -15.57 2.13 -11.10
C VAL A 286 -14.06 2.17 -11.23
N TYR A 287 -13.55 2.41 -12.43
CA TYR A 287 -12.15 2.79 -12.62
C TYR A 287 -11.92 4.14 -11.92
N VAL A 288 -11.19 4.14 -10.80
CA VAL A 288 -10.89 5.35 -10.02
C VAL A 288 -9.84 6.17 -10.75
N GLY A 289 -8.78 5.52 -11.23
CA GLY A 289 -7.75 6.12 -12.06
C GLY A 289 -6.41 5.43 -11.85
N MET A 290 -5.46 5.61 -12.77
CA MET A 290 -4.16 4.93 -12.77
C MET A 290 -4.31 3.41 -12.64
N ASP A 291 -4.01 2.88 -11.47
CA ASP A 291 -4.00 1.47 -11.10
C ASP A 291 -5.22 1.06 -10.24
N HIS A 292 -6.11 1.98 -9.86
CA HIS A 292 -7.15 1.68 -8.87
C HIS A 292 -8.56 1.53 -9.46
N PHE A 293 -9.28 0.54 -8.93
CA PHE A 293 -10.69 0.28 -9.15
C PHE A 293 -11.38 0.14 -7.80
N ALA A 294 -12.65 0.54 -7.72
CA ALA A 294 -13.44 0.42 -6.50
C ALA A 294 -14.92 0.17 -6.82
N LEU A 295 -15.64 -0.51 -5.92
CA LEU A 295 -17.08 -0.67 -6.06
C LEU A 295 -17.79 0.71 -6.05
N PRO A 296 -18.98 0.86 -6.67
CA PRO A 296 -19.60 2.18 -6.86
C PRO A 296 -19.93 2.93 -5.57
N ASN A 297 -20.16 2.19 -4.48
CA ASN A 297 -20.48 2.71 -3.15
C ASN A 297 -19.24 2.88 -2.27
N ASP A 298 -18.06 2.44 -2.72
CA ASP A 298 -16.81 2.68 -2.00
C ASP A 298 -16.50 4.17 -1.94
N ALA A 299 -15.91 4.59 -0.82
CA ALA A 299 -15.63 5.99 -0.53
C ALA A 299 -14.73 6.66 -1.59
N LEU A 300 -13.81 5.94 -2.26
CA LEU A 300 -13.00 6.47 -3.35
C LEU A 300 -13.83 6.73 -4.61
N ALA A 301 -14.73 5.82 -4.97
CA ALA A 301 -15.62 6.00 -6.12
C ALA A 301 -16.59 7.17 -5.88
N VAL A 302 -17.10 7.32 -4.66
CA VAL A 302 -17.92 8.46 -4.23
C VAL A 302 -17.12 9.77 -4.31
N ALA A 303 -15.92 9.82 -3.73
CA ALA A 303 -15.05 11.00 -3.75
C ALA A 303 -14.68 11.42 -5.17
N LYS A 304 -14.42 10.47 -6.07
CA LYS A 304 -14.19 10.72 -7.50
C LYS A 304 -15.37 11.44 -8.14
N ARG A 305 -16.60 10.92 -7.97
CA ARG A 305 -17.81 11.53 -8.55
C ARG A 305 -18.05 12.94 -8.04
N GLN A 306 -17.62 13.21 -6.82
CA GLN A 306 -17.81 14.50 -6.14
C GLN A 306 -16.65 15.48 -6.38
N GLY A 307 -15.63 15.11 -7.17
CA GLY A 307 -14.45 15.96 -7.41
C GLY A 307 -13.57 16.17 -6.18
N ARG A 308 -13.61 15.26 -5.21
CA ARG A 308 -12.92 15.33 -3.91
C ARG A 308 -11.89 14.21 -3.70
N LEU A 309 -11.54 13.50 -4.76
CA LEU A 309 -10.54 12.43 -4.73
C LEU A 309 -9.13 13.03 -4.57
N HIS A 310 -8.37 12.51 -3.62
CA HIS A 310 -6.99 12.91 -3.35
C HIS A 310 -6.04 11.73 -3.50
N ARG A 311 -4.73 12.01 -3.48
CA ARG A 311 -3.70 10.97 -3.57
C ARG A 311 -2.50 11.31 -2.70
N ASN A 312 -1.97 10.31 -1.98
CA ASN A 312 -0.74 10.37 -1.20
C ASN A 312 0.22 9.24 -1.64
N PHE A 313 1.29 8.99 -0.86
CA PHE A 313 2.27 7.95 -1.19
C PHE A 313 1.71 6.52 -1.11
N GLN A 314 0.65 6.31 -0.32
CA GLN A 314 -0.01 5.01 -0.15
C GLN A 314 -1.06 4.73 -1.23
N GLY A 315 -1.56 5.76 -1.92
CA GLY A 315 -2.54 5.59 -3.00
C GLY A 315 -3.58 6.70 -3.01
N TYR A 316 -4.77 6.40 -3.54
CA TYR A 316 -5.88 7.33 -3.45
C TYR A 316 -6.43 7.42 -2.03
N SER A 317 -6.85 8.62 -1.64
CA SER A 317 -7.43 8.93 -0.34
C SER A 317 -8.68 9.79 -0.50
N THR A 318 -9.57 9.69 0.49
CA THR A 318 -10.78 10.49 0.64
C THR A 318 -10.54 11.79 1.42
N GLN A 319 -9.33 11.98 1.99
CA GLN A 319 -9.00 13.10 2.86
C GLN A 319 -8.10 14.11 2.16
N PRO A 320 -8.65 15.26 1.68
CA PRO A 320 -7.86 16.40 1.24
C PRO A 320 -6.92 16.91 2.32
N ASP A 321 -5.79 17.47 1.92
CA ASP A 321 -4.96 18.35 2.76
C ASP A 321 -4.60 17.78 4.14
N CYS A 322 -4.47 16.45 4.20
CA CYS A 322 -4.07 15.72 5.39
C CYS A 322 -2.54 15.71 5.49
N ASP A 323 -2.02 16.19 6.62
CA ASP A 323 -0.60 16.00 6.95
C ASP A 323 -0.34 14.51 7.20
N LEU A 324 0.82 14.05 6.76
CA LEU A 324 1.28 12.67 6.90
C LEU A 324 2.58 12.64 7.69
N ILE A 325 2.51 12.17 8.93
CA ILE A 325 3.70 11.74 9.67
C ILE A 325 4.01 10.30 9.27
N ALA A 326 5.25 10.07 8.88
CA ALA A 326 5.72 8.79 8.40
C ALA A 326 6.83 8.28 9.31
N LEU A 327 6.66 7.06 9.80
CA LEU A 327 7.50 6.44 10.80
C LEU A 327 8.21 5.22 10.21
N GLY A 328 9.45 5.00 10.64
CA GLY A 328 10.25 3.84 10.25
C GLY A 328 11.08 4.05 8.98
N VAL A 329 11.98 3.09 8.74
CA VAL A 329 12.91 3.08 7.61
C VAL A 329 12.22 3.37 6.28
N SER A 330 12.82 4.28 5.49
CA SER A 330 12.40 4.72 4.15
C SER A 330 11.06 5.44 4.04
N ALA A 331 10.32 5.55 5.14
CA ALA A 331 9.00 6.18 5.20
C ALA A 331 9.06 7.62 4.69
N ILE A 332 8.05 8.03 3.91
CA ILE A 332 7.95 9.38 3.34
C ILE A 332 6.78 10.10 3.98
N GLY A 333 7.07 11.22 4.64
CA GLY A 333 6.10 12.11 5.24
C GLY A 333 5.78 13.30 4.35
N LYS A 334 4.66 13.95 4.65
CA LYS A 334 4.25 15.23 4.07
C LYS A 334 3.67 16.10 5.17
N VAL A 335 4.38 17.12 5.61
CA VAL A 335 3.88 18.07 6.63
C VAL A 335 3.91 19.47 6.05
N GLY A 336 2.74 20.12 5.99
CA GLY A 336 2.57 21.40 5.32
C GLY A 336 3.00 21.32 3.85
N ALA A 337 3.88 22.24 3.45
CA ALA A 337 4.43 22.33 2.10
C ALA A 337 5.72 21.50 1.89
N SER A 338 6.07 20.62 2.83
CA SER A 338 7.31 19.83 2.81
C SER A 338 7.04 18.35 2.55
N TYR A 339 8.03 17.69 1.94
CA TYR A 339 8.17 16.24 1.98
C TYR A 339 9.48 15.90 2.68
N SER A 340 9.46 14.89 3.54
CA SER A 340 10.65 14.36 4.20
C SER A 340 10.69 12.84 4.04
N GLN A 341 11.88 12.26 4.00
CA GLN A 341 12.06 10.81 3.89
C GLN A 341 13.07 10.33 4.91
N ASN A 342 12.68 9.32 5.69
CA ASN A 342 13.55 8.65 6.63
C ASN A 342 14.68 7.90 5.92
N ALA A 343 15.75 7.62 6.67
CA ALA A 343 16.88 6.80 6.22
C ALA A 343 16.39 5.51 5.55
N LYS A 344 16.99 5.13 4.42
CA LYS A 344 16.53 4.00 3.58
C LYS A 344 17.09 2.64 4.03
N THR A 345 18.02 2.67 4.98
CA THR A 345 18.70 1.53 5.59
C THR A 345 18.51 1.55 7.10
N LEU A 346 18.64 0.39 7.75
CA LEU A 346 18.62 0.30 9.22
C LEU A 346 19.99 0.57 9.87
N GLU A 347 21.05 0.57 9.05
CA GLU A 347 22.42 0.88 9.45
C GLU A 347 22.70 2.37 9.32
#